data_AF-A0A964YCV3-F1
#
_entry.id   AF-A0A964YCV3-F1
#
_cell.length_a   1.000
_cell.length_b   1.000
_cell.length_c   1.000
_cell.angle_alpha   90.00
_cell.angle_beta   90.00
_cell.angle_gamma   90.00
#
_symmetry.space_group_name_H-M   'P 1'
#
loop_
_entity.id
_entity.type
_entity.pdbx_description
1 polymer ?
#
loop_
_entity_poly.entity_id
_entity_poly.type
_entity_poly.pdbx_seq_one_letter_code
_entity_poly.pdbx_strand_id
1 'polypeptide(L)'
;QSLRPYIQDLADLGLLITDDSDVQTKSPSQKLFRPNQPITRREFARWLATVNNRLNAARPGRQIRLAVETTRPSYQDIPRNDADFPVIQGLAEAGILPSSLTGDNTTVLFRPNIPLVREGLLTWKVPLDVRQRLPLGTLESVQQTWGFQDAPRITSGALKFILADYQNGELSNIRRAFGFTTLLQPKRPVTRGEAAAALWYFGTEGDGISAADVKAEISTQSE
;
A
#
# COMPACT_ATOMS: atom_id res chain seq x y z
N GLN A 1 10.92 8.44 -14.87
CA GLN A 1 9.70 7.95 -15.54
C GLN A 1 8.50 8.62 -14.91
N SER A 2 7.51 9.02 -15.69
CA SER A 2 6.29 9.66 -15.15
C SER A 2 5.43 8.61 -14.44
N LEU A 3 4.91 8.91 -13.25
CA LEU A 3 3.97 8.05 -12.51
C LEU A 3 2.56 8.02 -13.15
N ARG A 4 2.34 8.87 -14.17
CA ARG A 4 1.04 9.07 -14.83
C ARG A 4 0.40 7.79 -15.38
N PRO A 5 1.11 6.85 -16.03
CA PRO A 5 0.48 5.64 -16.55
C PRO A 5 -0.16 4.81 -15.44
N TYR A 6 0.55 4.61 -14.32
CA TYR A 6 0.04 3.88 -13.16
C TYR A 6 -1.22 4.50 -12.57
N ILE A 7 -1.22 5.83 -12.47
CA ILE A 7 -2.36 6.60 -11.99
C ILE A 7 -3.56 6.44 -12.94
N GLN A 8 -3.32 6.53 -14.25
CA GLN A 8 -4.39 6.43 -15.24
C GLN A 8 -5.06 5.05 -15.21
N ASP A 9 -4.27 3.98 -15.15
CA ASP A 9 -4.83 2.62 -15.12
C ASP A 9 -5.71 2.39 -13.89
N LEU A 10 -5.25 2.81 -12.71
CA LEU A 10 -6.03 2.68 -11.48
C LEU A 10 -7.25 3.62 -11.47
N ALA A 11 -7.15 4.80 -12.09
CA ALA A 11 -8.28 5.73 -12.23
C ALA A 11 -9.36 5.16 -13.16
N ASP A 12 -8.98 4.55 -14.28
CA ASP A 12 -9.90 3.93 -15.24
C ASP A 12 -10.66 2.74 -14.61
N LEU A 13 -10.02 2.06 -13.65
CA LEU A 13 -10.66 1.02 -12.83
C LEU A 13 -11.50 1.58 -11.66
N GLY A 14 -11.53 2.89 -11.45
CA GLY A 14 -12.26 3.54 -10.36
C GLY A 14 -11.67 3.31 -8.97
N LEU A 15 -10.37 2.98 -8.87
CA LEU A 15 -9.75 2.53 -7.61
C LEU A 15 -9.05 3.63 -6.81
N LEU A 16 -9.00 4.85 -7.35
CA LEU A 16 -8.35 6.00 -6.72
C LEU A 16 -9.38 6.94 -6.08
N ILE A 17 -9.97 6.49 -4.96
CA ILE A 17 -11.00 7.24 -4.22
C ILE A 17 -10.32 8.20 -3.22
N THR A 18 -10.52 9.51 -3.37
CA THR A 18 -10.02 10.52 -2.42
C THR A 18 -11.14 11.08 -1.55
N ASP A 19 -10.82 11.37 -0.28
CA ASP A 19 -11.74 11.95 0.71
C ASP A 19 -11.90 13.47 0.56
N ASP A 20 -11.50 14.06 -0.58
CA ASP A 20 -11.76 15.47 -0.94
C ASP A 20 -13.27 15.75 -1.19
N SER A 21 -14.14 15.05 -0.45
CA SER A 21 -15.56 15.23 -0.32
C SER A 21 -15.85 16.04 0.95
N ASP A 22 -15.23 17.21 1.10
CA ASP A 22 -15.64 18.18 2.12
C ASP A 22 -16.28 19.40 1.46
N VAL A 23 -17.50 19.68 1.90
CA VAL A 23 -18.32 20.88 1.68
C VAL A 23 -18.82 21.16 0.25
N GLN A 24 -20.13 20.94 0.09
CA GLN A 24 -21.08 21.75 -0.70
C GLN A 24 -20.46 22.90 -1.51
N THR A 25 -19.87 22.60 -2.65
CA THR A 25 -19.66 23.59 -3.71
C THR A 25 -20.28 23.03 -4.98
N LYS A 26 -21.38 23.67 -5.38
CA LYS A 26 -22.09 23.43 -6.64
C LYS A 26 -21.18 23.83 -7.79
N SER A 27 -20.27 22.96 -8.22
CA SER A 27 -19.56 23.05 -9.49
C SER A 27 -18.99 21.68 -9.89
N PRO A 28 -19.29 21.15 -11.09
CA PRO A 28 -18.75 19.89 -11.59
C PRO A 28 -17.31 20.04 -12.14
N SER A 29 -16.51 20.92 -11.54
CA SER A 29 -15.11 21.14 -11.90
C SER A 29 -14.25 20.12 -11.17
N GLN A 30 -14.04 18.97 -11.83
CA GLN A 30 -12.98 17.97 -11.62
C GLN A 30 -12.41 17.87 -10.20
N LYS A 31 -12.89 16.88 -9.42
CA LYS A 31 -12.18 16.36 -8.25
C LYS A 31 -10.73 16.07 -8.65
N LEU A 32 -9.78 16.93 -8.28
CA LEU A 32 -8.40 16.80 -8.70
C LEU A 32 -7.70 15.75 -7.82
N PHE A 33 -7.19 14.67 -8.41
CA PHE A 33 -6.48 13.59 -7.71
C PHE A 33 -5.30 14.06 -6.84
N ARG A 34 -4.69 15.21 -7.20
CA ARG A 34 -3.57 15.86 -6.47
C ARG A 34 -2.42 14.87 -6.20
N PRO A 35 -1.76 14.34 -7.25
CA PRO A 35 -0.79 13.24 -7.12
C PRO A 35 0.43 13.56 -6.25
N ASN A 36 0.78 14.85 -6.08
CA ASN A 36 1.95 15.27 -5.29
C ASN A 36 1.64 15.50 -3.80
N GLN A 37 0.37 15.39 -3.38
CA GLN A 37 0.02 15.51 -1.97
C GLN A 37 0.41 14.24 -1.20
N PRO A 38 0.87 14.35 0.05
CA PRO A 38 1.07 13.19 0.91
C PRO A 38 -0.21 12.39 1.07
N ILE A 39 -0.11 11.07 0.99
CA ILE A 39 -1.21 10.17 1.33
C ILE A 39 -1.23 9.91 2.83
N THR A 40 -2.40 9.94 3.44
CA THR A 40 -2.56 9.56 4.85
C THR A 40 -2.48 8.04 5.03
N ARG A 41 -2.24 7.59 6.26
CA ARG A 41 -2.27 6.17 6.62
C ARG A 41 -3.62 5.53 6.32
N ARG A 42 -4.72 6.22 6.61
CA ARG A 42 -6.09 5.79 6.33
C ARG A 42 -6.33 5.61 4.83
N GLU A 43 -6.06 6.65 4.04
CA GLU A 43 -6.27 6.62 2.59
C GLU A 43 -5.48 5.46 1.96
N PHE A 44 -4.21 5.29 2.36
CA PHE A 44 -3.40 4.20 1.81
C PHE A 44 -3.91 2.82 2.25
N ALA A 45 -4.35 2.63 3.50
CA ALA A 45 -4.95 1.37 3.94
C ALA A 45 -6.21 1.02 3.12
N ARG A 46 -7.07 2.02 2.87
CA ARG A 46 -8.25 1.86 2.01
C ARG A 46 -7.86 1.43 0.59
N TRP A 47 -6.92 2.14 -0.03
CA TRP A 47 -6.45 1.82 -1.38
C TRP A 47 -5.78 0.45 -1.44
N LEU A 48 -4.93 0.12 -0.45
CA LEU A 48 -4.22 -1.14 -0.38
C LEU A 48 -5.16 -2.34 -0.45
N ALA A 49 -6.18 -2.38 0.41
CA ALA A 49 -7.15 -3.47 0.42
C ALA A 49 -8.05 -3.46 -0.83
N THR A 50 -8.55 -2.29 -1.22
CA THR A 50 -9.47 -2.15 -2.37
C THR A 50 -8.81 -2.59 -3.67
N VAL A 51 -7.60 -2.07 -3.95
CA VAL A 51 -6.85 -2.42 -5.16
C VAL A 51 -6.44 -3.88 -5.13
N ASN A 52 -5.90 -4.38 -4.00
CA ASN A 52 -5.53 -5.80 -3.88
C ASN A 52 -6.72 -6.71 -4.22
N ASN A 53 -7.89 -6.44 -3.63
CA ASN A 53 -9.07 -7.27 -3.80
C ASN A 53 -9.65 -7.18 -5.21
N ARG A 54 -9.62 -5.98 -5.81
CA ARG A 54 -10.07 -5.78 -7.19
C ARG A 54 -9.18 -6.53 -8.17
N LEU A 55 -7.87 -6.39 -8.05
CA LEU A 55 -6.94 -7.06 -8.98
C LEU A 55 -6.94 -8.58 -8.78
N ASN A 56 -7.16 -9.06 -7.56
CA ASN A 56 -7.24 -10.49 -7.26
C ASN A 56 -8.68 -11.03 -7.21
N ALA A 57 -9.63 -10.44 -7.93
CA ALA A 57 -11.03 -10.86 -7.94
C ALA A 57 -11.20 -12.36 -8.30
N ALA A 58 -10.40 -12.85 -9.24
CA ALA A 58 -10.39 -14.27 -9.64
C ALA A 58 -9.58 -15.19 -8.70
N ARG A 59 -8.91 -14.65 -7.67
CA ARG A 59 -8.03 -15.40 -6.75
C ARG A 59 -8.45 -15.14 -5.29
N PRO A 60 -9.52 -15.77 -4.77
CA PRO A 60 -10.07 -15.47 -3.44
C PRO A 60 -9.06 -15.61 -2.30
N GLY A 61 -8.10 -16.53 -2.40
CA GLY A 61 -7.02 -16.71 -1.41
C GLY A 61 -6.02 -15.55 -1.35
N ARG A 62 -6.04 -14.63 -2.31
CA ARG A 62 -5.20 -13.43 -2.36
C ARG A 62 -5.93 -12.16 -1.91
N GLN A 63 -7.23 -12.25 -1.62
CA GLN A 63 -8.03 -11.12 -1.15
C GLN A 63 -7.94 -10.95 0.37
N ILE A 64 -8.00 -9.71 0.82
CA ILE A 64 -8.14 -9.33 2.22
C ILE A 64 -9.60 -9.42 2.63
N ARG A 65 -9.87 -10.12 3.73
CA ARG A 65 -11.20 -10.16 4.35
C ARG A 65 -11.39 -8.90 5.17
N LEU A 66 -12.52 -8.21 4.94
CA LEU A 66 -12.89 -7.06 5.73
C LEU A 66 -13.46 -7.52 7.07
N ALA A 67 -13.19 -6.74 8.13
CA ALA A 67 -13.76 -7.01 9.43
C ALA A 67 -15.28 -6.77 9.44
N VAL A 68 -15.98 -7.52 10.29
CA VAL A 68 -17.41 -7.34 10.52
C VAL A 68 -17.65 -6.43 11.73
N GLU A 69 -18.85 -5.88 11.86
CA GLU A 69 -19.18 -4.93 12.94
C GLU A 69 -19.07 -5.53 14.36
N THR A 70 -19.10 -6.85 14.48
CA THR A 70 -18.93 -7.55 15.76
C THR A 70 -17.47 -7.72 16.17
N THR A 71 -16.51 -7.47 15.28
CA THR A 71 -15.07 -7.60 15.52
C THR A 71 -14.60 -6.61 16.60
N ARG A 72 -13.72 -7.06 17.50
CA ARG A 72 -13.10 -6.18 18.50
C ARG A 72 -12.05 -5.27 17.84
N PRO A 73 -12.10 -3.94 18.01
CA PRO A 73 -11.09 -3.05 17.46
C PRO A 73 -9.68 -3.35 17.99
N SER A 74 -8.71 -3.40 17.07
CA SER A 74 -7.28 -3.51 17.38
C SER A 74 -6.64 -2.17 17.77
N TYR A 75 -7.28 -1.05 17.40
CA TYR A 75 -6.79 0.31 17.63
C TYR A 75 -7.83 1.13 18.40
N GLN A 76 -7.40 1.96 19.34
CA GLN A 76 -8.32 2.77 20.15
C GLN A 76 -8.92 3.95 19.36
N ASP A 77 -8.21 4.44 18.35
CA ASP A 77 -8.59 5.58 17.52
C ASP A 77 -9.31 5.18 16.22
N ILE A 78 -9.66 3.91 16.06
CA ILE A 78 -10.48 3.38 14.94
C ILE A 78 -11.66 2.59 15.54
N PRO A 79 -12.71 3.29 16.03
CA PRO A 79 -13.90 2.64 16.57
C PRO A 79 -14.72 1.96 15.47
N ARG A 80 -15.64 1.07 15.85
CA ARG A 80 -16.47 0.27 14.91
C ARG A 80 -17.33 1.10 13.95
N ASN A 81 -17.74 2.29 14.37
CA ASN A 81 -18.55 3.21 13.57
C ASN A 81 -17.71 4.08 12.62
N ASP A 82 -16.39 3.94 12.64
CA ASP A 82 -15.52 4.57 11.66
C ASP A 82 -15.74 3.94 10.27
N ALA A 83 -15.89 4.76 9.24
CA ALA A 83 -16.16 4.29 7.88
C ALA A 83 -15.06 3.35 7.32
N ASP A 84 -13.81 3.51 7.77
CA ASP A 84 -12.70 2.66 7.36
C ASP A 84 -12.41 1.53 8.36
N PHE A 85 -13.21 1.38 9.41
CA PHE A 85 -13.06 0.29 10.38
C PHE A 85 -12.96 -1.08 9.70
N PRO A 86 -13.89 -1.50 8.80
CA PRO A 86 -13.82 -2.82 8.19
C PRO A 86 -12.50 -3.10 7.46
N VAL A 87 -11.96 -2.08 6.78
CA VAL A 87 -10.73 -2.21 5.98
C VAL A 87 -9.49 -2.19 6.86
N ILE A 88 -9.37 -1.21 7.77
CA ILE A 88 -8.21 -1.08 8.65
C ILE A 88 -8.13 -2.29 9.59
N GLN A 89 -9.26 -2.68 10.20
CA GLN A 89 -9.30 -3.84 11.07
C GLN A 89 -9.01 -5.14 10.30
N GLY A 90 -9.57 -5.32 9.10
CA GLY A 90 -9.31 -6.51 8.27
C GLY A 90 -7.84 -6.66 7.88
N LEU A 91 -7.15 -5.55 7.56
CA LEU A 91 -5.72 -5.56 7.31
C LEU A 91 -4.88 -5.87 8.57
N ALA A 92 -5.33 -5.42 9.75
CA ALA A 92 -4.68 -5.77 11.02
C ALA A 92 -4.85 -7.26 11.36
N GLU A 93 -6.04 -7.81 11.16
CA GLU A 93 -6.32 -9.25 11.35
C GLU A 93 -5.57 -10.14 10.35
N ALA A 94 -5.34 -9.64 9.14
CA ALA A 94 -4.47 -10.28 8.16
C ALA A 94 -2.96 -10.16 8.50
N GLY A 95 -2.60 -9.48 9.60
CA GLY A 95 -1.23 -9.29 10.03
C GLY A 95 -0.41 -8.32 9.17
N ILE A 96 -1.08 -7.51 8.32
CA ILE A 96 -0.45 -6.55 7.42
C ILE A 96 -0.14 -5.24 8.15
N LEU A 97 -1.08 -4.77 8.97
CA LEU A 97 -0.89 -3.59 9.80
C LEU A 97 -0.34 -4.00 11.18
N PRO A 98 0.72 -3.33 11.68
CA PRO A 98 1.20 -3.55 13.04
C PRO A 98 0.10 -3.33 14.06
N SER A 99 -0.06 -4.27 14.98
CA SER A 99 -1.03 -4.22 16.08
C SER A 99 -0.65 -5.22 17.18
N SER A 100 -1.43 -5.25 18.26
CA SER A 100 -1.32 -6.29 19.29
C SER A 100 -1.48 -7.71 18.71
N LEU A 101 -2.23 -7.88 17.61
CA LEU A 101 -2.40 -9.18 16.93
C LEU A 101 -1.10 -9.68 16.29
N THR A 102 -0.20 -8.77 15.88
CA THR A 102 1.12 -9.11 15.36
C THR A 102 2.19 -9.19 16.46
N GLY A 103 1.80 -9.14 17.73
CA GLY A 103 2.70 -9.11 18.89
C GLY A 103 3.31 -7.73 19.18
N ASP A 104 2.89 -6.67 18.47
CA ASP A 104 3.30 -5.30 18.76
C ASP A 104 2.34 -4.68 19.77
N ASN A 105 2.63 -4.93 21.05
CA ASN A 105 1.85 -4.40 22.16
C ASN A 105 2.04 -2.88 22.38
N THR A 106 2.96 -2.25 21.65
CA THR A 106 3.22 -0.80 21.76
C THR A 106 2.38 0.01 20.79
N THR A 107 1.92 -0.60 19.69
CA THR A 107 1.03 0.03 18.72
C THR A 107 -0.43 -0.05 19.17
N VAL A 108 -0.82 0.93 20.00
CA VAL A 108 -2.19 1.08 20.53
C VAL A 108 -3.09 1.95 19.62
N LEU A 109 -2.48 2.86 18.87
CA LEU A 109 -3.16 3.81 17.97
C LEU A 109 -2.74 3.55 16.52
N PHE A 110 -3.70 3.56 15.60
CA PHE A 110 -3.44 3.50 14.17
C PHE A 110 -2.90 4.81 13.62
N ARG A 111 -3.34 5.96 14.18
CA ARG A 111 -3.04 7.33 13.73
C ARG A 111 -3.49 7.55 12.27
N PRO A 112 -4.79 7.55 11.97
CA PRO A 112 -5.29 7.53 10.59
C PRO A 112 -4.87 8.72 9.74
N ASN A 113 -4.77 9.92 10.35
CA ASN A 113 -4.65 11.18 9.63
C ASN A 113 -3.21 11.67 9.42
N ILE A 114 -2.20 10.97 9.97
CA ILE A 114 -0.82 11.33 9.71
C ILE A 114 -0.38 10.81 8.33
N PRO A 115 0.57 11.47 7.65
CA PRO A 115 1.12 10.98 6.40
C PRO A 115 1.74 9.59 6.55
N LEU A 116 1.55 8.73 5.56
CA LEU A 116 2.30 7.49 5.45
C LEU A 116 3.73 7.79 4.98
N VAL A 117 4.71 7.13 5.59
CA VAL A 117 6.13 7.25 5.20
C VAL A 117 6.59 6.06 4.36
N ARG A 118 7.69 6.22 3.61
CA ARG A 118 8.20 5.23 2.65
C ARG A 118 8.41 3.83 3.23
N GLU A 119 9.05 3.72 4.40
CA GLU A 119 9.23 2.41 5.04
C GLU A 119 7.88 1.77 5.46
N GLY A 120 6.89 2.60 5.79
CA GLY A 120 5.55 2.18 6.18
C GLY A 120 4.79 1.60 4.98
N LEU A 121 4.87 2.27 3.82
CA LEU A 121 4.33 1.73 2.57
C LEU A 121 4.90 0.35 2.28
N LEU A 122 6.22 0.16 2.36
CA LEU A 122 6.85 -1.12 2.06
C LEU A 122 6.47 -2.19 3.08
N THR A 123 6.42 -1.83 4.35
CA THR A 123 6.00 -2.75 5.43
C THR A 123 4.58 -3.30 5.19
N TRP A 124 3.66 -2.48 4.67
CA TRP A 124 2.28 -2.90 4.43
C TRP A 124 2.09 -3.55 3.05
N LYS A 125 2.82 -3.10 2.03
CA LYS A 125 2.64 -3.56 0.66
C LYS A 125 3.35 -4.88 0.35
N VAL A 126 4.61 -5.01 0.74
CA VAL A 126 5.46 -6.17 0.38
C VAL A 126 4.87 -7.52 0.79
N PRO A 127 4.22 -7.68 1.97
CA PRO A 127 3.59 -8.96 2.31
C PRO A 127 2.50 -9.40 1.33
N LEU A 128 1.81 -8.45 0.71
CA LEU A 128 0.79 -8.73 -0.31
C LEU A 128 1.40 -9.01 -1.69
N ASP A 129 2.69 -8.74 -1.88
CA ASP A 129 3.41 -9.17 -3.09
C ASP A 129 3.96 -10.57 -2.91
N VAL A 130 4.71 -10.79 -1.83
CA VAL A 130 5.45 -12.03 -1.60
C VAL A 130 4.54 -13.17 -1.15
N ARG A 131 3.54 -12.89 -0.29
CA ARG A 131 2.60 -13.89 0.30
C ARG A 131 3.25 -15.15 0.87
N GLN A 132 4.51 -15.03 1.27
CA GLN A 132 5.32 -16.10 1.85
C GLN A 132 6.14 -15.53 3.01
N ARG A 133 6.83 -16.42 3.73
CA ARG A 133 7.75 -16.00 4.79
C ARG A 133 8.83 -15.10 4.19
N LEU A 134 8.99 -13.92 4.77
CA LEU A 134 10.03 -12.98 4.38
C LEU A 134 11.40 -13.46 4.90
N PRO A 135 12.50 -13.17 4.18
CA PRO A 135 13.85 -13.40 4.68
C PRO A 135 14.09 -12.59 5.97
N LEU A 136 15.07 -13.02 6.75
CA LEU A 136 15.61 -12.17 7.81
C LEU A 136 16.26 -10.95 7.17
N GLY A 137 15.85 -9.75 7.57
CA GLY A 137 16.44 -8.50 7.11
C GLY A 137 17.37 -7.92 8.16
N THR A 138 18.64 -7.75 7.81
CA THR A 138 19.64 -7.01 8.62
C THR A 138 20.01 -5.71 7.94
N LEU A 139 20.56 -4.76 8.70
CA LEU A 139 21.05 -3.49 8.16
C LEU A 139 22.07 -3.73 7.03
N GLU A 140 23.02 -4.63 7.28
CA GLU A 140 24.07 -5.01 6.31
C GLU A 140 23.47 -5.60 5.02
N SER A 141 22.52 -6.53 5.13
CA SER A 141 21.88 -7.14 3.95
C SER A 141 21.17 -6.10 3.07
N VAL A 142 20.50 -5.12 3.68
CA VAL A 142 19.84 -4.03 2.95
C VAL A 142 20.87 -3.11 2.30
N GLN A 143 21.96 -2.77 3.00
CA GLN A 143 23.03 -1.94 2.44
C GLN A 143 23.71 -2.60 1.24
N GLN A 144 24.02 -3.89 1.33
CA GLN A 144 24.65 -4.64 0.24
C GLN A 144 23.71 -4.80 -0.97
N THR A 145 22.44 -5.08 -0.72
CA THR A 145 21.47 -5.38 -1.78
C THR A 145 20.97 -4.12 -2.50
N TRP A 146 20.59 -3.09 -1.74
CA TRP A 146 20.02 -1.86 -2.30
C TRP A 146 21.03 -0.72 -2.46
N GLY A 147 22.17 -0.75 -1.76
CA GLY A 147 23.15 0.34 -1.80
C GLY A 147 22.69 1.64 -1.11
N PHE A 148 21.68 1.58 -0.22
CA PHE A 148 21.17 2.78 0.44
C PHE A 148 22.18 3.38 1.42
N GLN A 149 22.58 4.62 1.17
CA GLN A 149 23.50 5.36 2.05
C GLN A 149 22.87 5.71 3.39
N ASP A 150 21.54 5.81 3.45
CA ASP A 150 20.76 6.12 4.65
C ASP A 150 20.09 4.89 5.28
N ALA A 151 20.55 3.68 4.94
CA ALA A 151 20.03 2.45 5.53
C ALA A 151 20.00 2.44 7.08
N PRO A 152 20.97 3.03 7.81
CA PRO A 152 20.90 3.11 9.28
C PRO A 152 19.70 3.87 9.84
N ARG A 153 18.96 4.63 9.01
CA ARG A 153 17.73 5.35 9.40
C ARG A 153 16.46 4.50 9.27
N ILE A 154 16.57 3.30 8.70
CA ILE A 154 15.45 2.37 8.55
C ILE A 154 15.14 1.74 9.91
N THR A 155 13.87 1.68 10.28
CA THR A 155 13.47 0.96 11.50
C THR A 155 13.81 -0.53 11.37
N SER A 156 14.39 -1.15 12.41
CA SER A 156 14.82 -2.56 12.36
C SER A 156 13.72 -3.53 11.88
N GLY A 157 12.46 -3.29 12.29
CA GLY A 157 11.32 -4.09 11.85
C GLY A 157 10.98 -3.98 10.35
N ALA A 158 11.40 -2.89 9.69
CA ALA A 158 11.15 -2.63 8.27
C ALA A 158 12.17 -3.30 7.34
N LEU A 159 13.37 -3.65 7.85
CA LEU A 159 14.49 -4.15 7.04
C LEU A 159 14.13 -5.38 6.20
N LYS A 160 13.39 -6.33 6.78
CA LYS A 160 12.98 -7.57 6.09
C LYS A 160 12.07 -7.31 4.88
N PHE A 161 11.19 -6.32 4.97
CA PHE A 161 10.27 -5.97 3.88
C PHE A 161 11.03 -5.25 2.77
N ILE A 162 11.93 -4.33 3.13
CA ILE A 162 12.78 -3.63 2.16
C ILE A 162 13.72 -4.60 1.44
N LEU A 163 14.33 -5.54 2.15
CA LEU A 163 15.15 -6.58 1.54
C LEU A 163 14.33 -7.45 0.58
N ALA A 164 13.15 -7.91 1.00
CA ALA A 164 12.29 -8.74 0.17
C ALA A 164 11.77 -8.02 -1.08
N ASP A 165 11.53 -6.71 -1.02
CA ASP A 165 11.09 -5.93 -2.18
C ASP A 165 12.09 -6.01 -3.36
N TYR A 166 13.38 -6.15 -3.07
CA TYR A 166 14.42 -6.29 -4.10
C TYR A 166 14.24 -7.54 -4.97
N GLN A 167 13.70 -8.62 -4.39
CA GLN A 167 13.52 -9.90 -5.08
C GLN A 167 12.53 -9.79 -6.25
N ASN A 168 11.67 -8.77 -6.25
CA ASN A 168 10.75 -8.48 -7.36
C ASN A 168 11.41 -7.72 -8.52
N GLY A 169 12.72 -7.49 -8.49
CA GLY A 169 13.47 -6.90 -9.61
C GLY A 169 12.91 -5.55 -10.03
N GLU A 170 12.65 -5.38 -11.33
CA GLU A 170 12.07 -4.16 -11.89
C GLU A 170 10.61 -3.92 -11.45
N LEU A 171 9.92 -4.97 -10.99
CA LEU A 171 8.61 -4.89 -10.34
C LEU A 171 8.69 -4.71 -8.82
N SER A 172 9.83 -4.28 -8.28
CA SER A 172 9.91 -3.82 -6.89
C SER A 172 9.10 -2.54 -6.67
N ASN A 173 8.51 -2.41 -5.48
CA ASN A 173 7.74 -1.22 -5.13
C ASN A 173 8.63 0.03 -5.07
N ILE A 174 9.88 -0.11 -4.59
CA ILE A 174 10.85 0.99 -4.55
C ILE A 174 11.12 1.55 -5.95
N ARG A 175 11.38 0.69 -6.95
CA ARG A 175 11.68 1.15 -8.32
C ARG A 175 10.46 1.78 -8.98
N ARG A 176 9.27 1.17 -8.83
CA ARG A 176 8.03 1.73 -9.40
C ARG A 176 7.64 3.05 -8.78
N ALA A 177 7.67 3.14 -7.45
CA ALA A 177 7.19 4.31 -6.73
C ALA A 177 8.23 5.44 -6.69
N PHE A 178 9.49 5.12 -6.38
CA PHE A 178 10.52 6.11 -6.07
C PHE A 178 11.58 6.27 -7.17
N GLY A 179 11.57 5.38 -8.16
CA GLY A 179 12.58 5.35 -9.22
C GLY A 179 13.95 4.90 -8.72
N PHE A 180 14.99 5.20 -9.51
CA PHE A 180 16.37 5.01 -9.09
C PHE A 180 16.67 5.92 -7.90
N THR A 181 17.13 5.33 -6.79
CA THR A 181 17.54 6.08 -5.62
C THR A 181 18.66 5.36 -4.86
N THR A 182 19.63 6.13 -4.36
CA THR A 182 20.66 5.67 -3.41
C THR A 182 20.34 6.09 -1.98
N LEU A 183 19.22 6.80 -1.78
CA LEU A 183 18.70 7.23 -0.49
C LEU A 183 17.23 6.81 -0.40
N LEU A 184 16.89 5.85 0.47
CA LEU A 184 15.51 5.45 0.62
C LEU A 184 14.66 6.59 1.18
N GLN A 185 15.24 7.37 2.11
CA GLN A 185 14.58 8.37 2.91
C GLN A 185 13.39 7.75 3.68
N PRO A 186 13.63 6.79 4.59
CA PRO A 186 12.60 5.91 5.13
C PRO A 186 11.43 6.66 5.83
N LYS A 187 11.70 7.85 6.38
CA LYS A 187 10.71 8.70 7.07
C LYS A 187 10.07 9.77 6.17
N ARG A 188 10.42 9.83 4.88
CA ARG A 188 9.82 10.78 3.93
C ARG A 188 8.35 10.42 3.71
N PRO A 189 7.42 11.38 3.75
CA PRO A 189 6.03 11.15 3.36
C PRO A 189 5.91 10.65 1.93
N VAL A 190 5.03 9.68 1.71
CA VAL A 190 4.66 9.14 0.40
C VAL A 190 3.58 10.00 -0.21
N THR A 191 3.72 10.33 -1.49
CA THR A 191 2.69 11.04 -2.25
C THR A 191 1.62 10.10 -2.79
N ARG A 192 0.42 10.62 -3.10
CA ARG A 192 -0.66 9.85 -3.73
C ARG A 192 -0.22 9.17 -5.04
N GLY A 193 0.62 9.83 -5.84
CA GLY A 193 1.17 9.27 -7.07
C GLY A 193 2.14 8.11 -6.81
N GLU A 194 3.06 8.24 -5.85
CA GLU A 194 3.98 7.16 -5.44
C GLU A 194 3.20 5.96 -4.89
N ALA A 195 2.16 6.20 -4.09
CA ALA A 195 1.27 5.16 -3.59
C ALA A 195 0.54 4.42 -4.72
N ALA A 196 -0.04 5.14 -5.68
CA ALA A 196 -0.68 4.55 -6.84
C ALA A 196 0.29 3.67 -7.64
N ALA A 197 1.53 4.14 -7.86
CA ALA A 197 2.56 3.37 -8.54
C ALA A 197 2.96 2.07 -7.80
N ALA A 198 3.01 2.09 -6.47
CA ALA A 198 3.24 0.88 -5.68
C ALA A 198 2.07 -0.12 -5.80
N LEU A 199 0.83 0.37 -5.78
CA LEU A 199 -0.40 -0.43 -5.83
C LEU A 199 -0.78 -0.90 -7.24
N TRP A 200 -0.16 -0.37 -8.30
CA TRP A 200 -0.46 -0.74 -9.68
C TRP A 200 -0.22 -2.22 -9.99
N TYR A 201 0.61 -2.91 -9.19
CA TYR A 201 0.91 -4.33 -9.35
C TYR A 201 0.92 -5.05 -8.00
N PHE A 202 0.41 -6.28 -7.98
CA PHE A 202 0.44 -7.17 -6.82
C PHE A 202 0.96 -8.56 -7.19
N GLY A 203 1.94 -9.04 -6.43
CA GLY A 203 2.54 -10.38 -6.62
C GLY A 203 4.05 -10.30 -6.82
N THR A 204 4.67 -11.45 -7.07
CA THR A 204 6.06 -11.56 -7.49
C THR A 204 6.16 -11.56 -9.02
N GLU A 205 7.33 -11.27 -9.56
CA GLU A 205 7.58 -11.41 -10.99
C GLU A 205 7.18 -12.82 -11.48
N GLY A 206 6.41 -12.88 -12.56
CA GLY A 206 5.86 -14.13 -13.12
C GLY A 206 4.60 -14.69 -12.44
N ASP A 207 4.21 -14.20 -11.25
CA ASP A 207 2.98 -14.63 -10.55
C ASP A 207 2.25 -13.46 -9.86
N GLY A 208 2.16 -12.34 -10.57
CA GLY A 208 1.38 -11.19 -10.15
C GLY A 208 0.41 -10.71 -11.21
N ILE A 209 -0.27 -9.63 -10.88
CA ILE A 209 -1.29 -9.01 -11.72
C ILE A 209 -1.21 -7.49 -11.58
N SER A 210 -1.24 -6.79 -12.71
CA SER A 210 -1.27 -5.33 -12.78
C SER A 210 -2.68 -4.79 -13.00
N ALA A 211 -2.85 -3.49 -12.75
CA ALA A 211 -4.04 -2.77 -13.16
C ALA A 211 -4.22 -2.79 -14.69
N ALA A 212 -3.13 -2.76 -15.46
CA ALA A 212 -3.20 -2.85 -16.91
C ALA A 212 -3.73 -4.22 -17.39
N ASP A 213 -3.30 -5.32 -16.76
CA ASP A 213 -3.79 -6.66 -17.08
C ASP A 213 -5.32 -6.76 -16.89
N VAL A 214 -5.81 -6.29 -15.73
CA VAL A 214 -7.25 -6.28 -15.41
C VAL A 214 -8.03 -5.39 -16.37
N LYS A 215 -7.49 -4.24 -16.78
CA LYS A 215 -8.12 -3.39 -17.79
C LYS A 215 -8.25 -4.10 -19.13
N ALA A 216 -7.19 -4.76 -19.59
CA ALA A 216 -7.20 -5.50 -20.85
C ALA A 216 -8.23 -6.64 -20.83
N GLU A 217 -8.35 -7.36 -19.71
CA GLU A 217 -9.36 -8.41 -19.51
C GLU A 217 -10.80 -7.87 -19.62
N ILE A 218 -11.09 -6.72 -19.01
CA ILE A 218 -12.44 -6.10 -19.04
C ILE A 218 -12.81 -5.66 -20.46
N SER A 219 -11.88 -5.05 -21.19
CA SER A 219 -12.11 -4.63 -22.57
C SER A 219 -12.42 -5.82 -23.48
N THR A 220 -11.72 -6.93 -23.31
CA THR A 220 -11.91 -8.16 -24.10
C THR A 220 -13.27 -8.83 -23.82
N GLN A 221 -13.83 -8.68 -22.62
CA GLN A 221 -15.15 -9.23 -22.26
C GLN A 221 -16.32 -8.35 -22.70
N SER A 222 -16.04 -7.11 -23.12
CA SER A 222 -17.06 -6.13 -23.52
C SER A 222 -17.26 -6.09 -25.05
N GLU A 223 -16.44 -6.82 -25.80
CA GLU A 223 -16.53 -7.06 -27.25
C GLU A 223 -17.27 -8.38 -27.54
#